data_AF-A0A9Q4CDU9-F1
#
_entry.id   AF-A0A9Q4CDU9-F1
#
_cell.length_a   1.000
_cell.length_b   1.000
_cell.length_c   1.000
_cell.angle_alpha   90.00
_cell.angle_beta   90.00
_cell.angle_gamma   90.00
#
_symmetry.space_group_name_H-M   'P 1'
#
loop_
_entity.id
_entity.type
_entity.pdbx_description
1 polymer ?
#
loop_
_entity_poly.entity_id
_entity_poly.type
_entity_poly.pdbx_seq_one_letter_code
_entity_poly.pdbx_strand_id
1 'polypeptide(L)'
;MNRDDRGSRPWNAGSGKPVLWRDVRQILTVCLVVGVLSAVSNWTSTAELSGQLTAYSVVRKTVSKLLSSGTVWAAVAVFAGYRLRRPLPSALGGGVAAELTLIIHYGFGRVVGIYPDTIWRDNLMWFYAGVLLCVPLGLCGLLAARTDRTGVVASLLVPVGAAAEPQLLHMLSPPQMLPWPERWSSVISGVILATAGLVGTVIVLWRAHGPGFRSAA
;
A
#
# COMPACT_ATOMS: atom_id res chain seq x y z
N MET A 1 -47.62 -5.38 12.14
CA MET A 1 -46.73 -6.39 12.74
C MET A 1 -45.31 -5.87 12.60
N ASN A 2 -44.75 -5.45 13.73
CA ASN A 2 -43.59 -4.58 13.87
C ASN A 2 -42.28 -5.33 13.56
N ARG A 3 -41.33 -4.70 12.86
CA ARG A 3 -39.94 -5.18 12.72
C ARG A 3 -38.96 -4.02 12.50
N ASP A 4 -39.02 -3.05 13.41
CA ASP A 4 -37.83 -2.33 13.85
C ASP A 4 -37.00 -3.29 14.70
N ASP A 5 -35.90 -3.84 14.17
CA ASP A 5 -34.86 -4.53 14.97
C ASP A 5 -33.62 -4.87 14.12
N ARG A 6 -33.02 -3.87 13.46
CA ARG A 6 -31.63 -3.97 12.99
C ARG A 6 -30.79 -2.82 13.51
N GLY A 7 -30.58 -2.88 14.82
CA GLY A 7 -29.26 -2.76 15.43
C GLY A 7 -28.46 -1.52 15.02
N SER A 8 -28.92 -0.36 15.45
CA SER A 8 -28.03 0.69 15.93
C SER A 8 -27.01 0.04 16.87
N ARG A 9 -25.72 0.02 16.49
CA ARG A 9 -24.69 -0.41 17.42
C ARG A 9 -24.74 0.56 18.61
N PRO A 10 -25.01 0.09 19.83
CA PRO A 10 -24.91 0.97 20.98
C PRO A 10 -23.49 1.49 21.04
N TRP A 11 -23.34 2.81 21.11
CA TRP A 11 -22.11 3.43 21.57
C TRP A 11 -21.90 2.93 23.00
N ASN A 12 -21.11 1.86 23.16
CA ASN A 12 -20.65 1.41 24.46
C ASN A 12 -19.74 2.48 25.06
N ALA A 13 -20.35 3.39 25.81
CA ALA A 13 -19.68 4.26 26.76
C ALA A 13 -19.22 3.41 27.95
N GLY A 14 -18.20 2.58 27.72
CA GLY A 14 -17.67 1.65 28.69
C GLY A 14 -16.67 0.72 28.02
N SER A 15 -15.37 1.02 28.17
CA SER A 15 -14.21 0.34 27.57
C SER A 15 -13.85 0.71 26.11
N GLY A 16 -13.66 1.98 25.78
CA GLY A 16 -13.17 2.42 24.44
C GLY A 16 -11.78 1.94 23.99
N LYS A 17 -11.15 0.97 24.68
CA LYS A 17 -9.76 0.52 24.48
C LYS A 17 -9.54 -0.70 23.54
N PRO A 18 -10.42 -1.74 23.44
CA PRO A 18 -10.08 -2.97 22.73
C PRO A 18 -10.19 -2.87 21.21
N VAL A 19 -11.07 -2.01 20.67
CA VAL A 19 -11.25 -1.84 19.21
C VAL A 19 -10.13 -0.97 18.63
N LEU A 20 -9.84 0.17 19.25
CA LEU A 20 -8.77 1.08 18.81
C LEU A 20 -7.40 0.39 18.81
N TRP A 21 -7.09 -0.38 19.87
CA TRP A 21 -5.82 -1.09 19.97
C TRP A 21 -5.67 -2.16 18.88
N ARG A 22 -6.75 -2.87 18.54
CA ARG A 22 -6.74 -3.84 17.44
C ARG A 22 -6.45 -3.18 16.10
N ASP A 23 -7.07 -2.02 15.84
CA ASP A 23 -6.92 -1.26 14.61
C ASP A 23 -5.48 -0.74 14.46
N VAL A 24 -4.95 -0.11 15.51
CA VAL A 24 -3.56 0.36 15.56
C VAL A 24 -2.58 -0.79 15.38
N ARG A 25 -2.78 -1.92 16.07
CA ARG A 25 -1.91 -3.10 15.92
C ARG A 25 -1.86 -3.58 14.48
N GLN A 26 -2.99 -3.63 13.78
CA GLN A 26 -3.02 -4.04 12.38
C GLN A 26 -2.27 -3.07 11.48
N ILE A 27 -2.41 -1.76 11.70
CA ILE A 27 -1.65 -0.74 10.96
C ILE A 27 -0.15 -0.95 11.19
N LEU A 28 0.28 -1.08 12.45
CA LEU A 28 1.67 -1.33 12.79
C LEU A 28 2.21 -2.61 12.14
N THR A 29 1.43 -3.70 12.12
CA THR A 29 1.81 -4.93 11.43
C THR A 29 2.00 -4.71 9.94
N VAL A 30 1.10 -3.99 9.28
CA VAL A 30 1.22 -3.68 7.85
C VAL A 30 2.47 -2.85 7.58
N CYS A 31 2.71 -1.77 8.35
CA CYS A 31 3.92 -0.95 8.23
C CYS A 31 5.20 -1.79 8.41
N LEU A 32 5.21 -2.67 9.41
CA LEU A 32 6.35 -3.54 9.69
C LEU A 32 6.60 -4.53 8.54
N VAL A 33 5.56 -5.24 8.09
CA VAL A 33 5.68 -6.22 7.02
C VAL A 33 6.12 -5.56 5.72
N VAL A 34 5.48 -4.47 5.31
CA VAL A 34 5.83 -3.76 4.07
C VAL A 34 7.25 -3.18 4.17
N GLY A 35 7.58 -2.50 5.26
CA GLY A 35 8.89 -1.88 5.45
C GLY A 35 10.04 -2.88 5.44
N VAL A 36 9.92 -3.96 6.23
CA VAL A 36 10.96 -5.00 6.33
C VAL A 36 11.09 -5.78 5.03
N LEU A 37 10.00 -6.27 4.43
CA LEU A 37 10.08 -7.01 3.18
C LEU A 37 10.65 -6.14 2.06
N SER A 38 10.24 -4.87 1.99
CA SER A 38 10.80 -3.91 1.04
C SER A 38 12.30 -3.73 1.26
N ALA A 39 12.77 -3.58 2.50
CA ALA A 39 14.20 -3.43 2.80
C ALA A 39 15.00 -4.67 2.42
N VAL A 40 14.55 -5.85 2.85
CA VAL A 40 15.21 -7.13 2.54
C VAL A 40 15.27 -7.40 1.05
N SER A 41 14.18 -7.13 0.32
CA SER A 41 14.13 -7.34 -1.14
C SER A 41 15.08 -6.41 -1.92
N ASN A 42 15.44 -5.27 -1.35
CA ASN A 42 16.38 -4.32 -1.95
C ASN A 42 17.85 -4.68 -1.70
N TRP A 43 18.13 -5.63 -0.81
CA TRP A 43 19.49 -6.10 -0.58
C TRP A 43 20.05 -6.81 -1.81
N THR A 44 21.18 -6.34 -2.32
CA THR A 44 21.82 -6.86 -3.52
C THR A 44 23.22 -7.36 -3.17
N SER A 45 23.54 -8.61 -3.52
CA SER A 45 24.85 -9.21 -3.22
C SER A 45 25.92 -8.78 -4.24
N THR A 46 27.20 -8.89 -3.86
CA THR A 46 28.34 -8.65 -4.77
C THR A 46 28.34 -9.58 -5.99
N ALA A 47 27.93 -10.85 -5.81
CA ALA A 47 27.78 -11.82 -6.90
C ALA A 47 26.66 -11.44 -7.88
N GLU A 48 25.61 -10.77 -7.39
CA GLU A 48 24.56 -10.22 -8.26
C GLU A 48 25.08 -8.99 -9.03
N LEU A 49 25.80 -8.09 -8.36
CA LEU A 49 26.41 -6.90 -8.98
C LEU A 49 27.45 -7.27 -10.05
N SER A 50 28.18 -8.37 -9.87
CA SER A 50 29.13 -8.90 -10.86
C SER A 50 28.48 -9.70 -11.99
N GLY A 51 27.15 -9.85 -11.98
CA GLY A 51 26.41 -10.54 -13.04
C GLY A 51 26.45 -12.06 -12.97
N GLN A 52 26.90 -12.65 -11.85
CA GLN A 52 26.95 -14.11 -11.68
C GLN A 52 25.58 -14.71 -11.34
N LEU A 53 24.66 -13.91 -10.78
CA LEU A 53 23.34 -14.35 -10.30
C LEU A 53 22.18 -13.69 -11.06
N THR A 54 22.27 -13.62 -12.38
CA THR A 54 21.31 -12.86 -13.21
C THR A 54 19.86 -13.39 -13.16
N ALA A 55 19.66 -14.71 -13.12
CA ALA A 55 18.31 -15.28 -12.97
C ALA A 55 17.70 -14.96 -11.59
N TYR A 56 18.49 -15.08 -10.52
CA TYR A 56 18.08 -14.67 -9.18
C TYR A 56 17.78 -13.16 -9.12
N SER A 57 18.59 -12.35 -9.80
CA SER A 57 18.39 -10.90 -9.91
C SER A 57 17.00 -10.55 -10.46
N VAL A 58 16.50 -11.28 -11.47
CA VAL A 58 15.13 -11.09 -11.97
C VAL A 58 14.11 -11.26 -10.87
N VAL A 59 14.18 -12.38 -10.15
CA VAL A 59 13.20 -12.72 -9.09
C VAL A 59 13.25 -11.68 -7.99
N ARG A 60 14.43 -11.39 -7.46
CA ARG A 60 14.62 -10.41 -6.39
C ARG A 60 14.13 -9.02 -6.80
N LYS A 61 14.53 -8.53 -7.98
CA LYS A 61 14.11 -7.22 -8.49
C LYS A 61 12.61 -7.15 -8.75
N THR A 62 11.99 -8.26 -9.15
CA THR A 62 10.53 -8.33 -9.30
C THR A 62 9.85 -8.10 -7.96
N VAL A 63 10.31 -8.79 -6.91
CA VAL A 63 9.80 -8.63 -5.54
C VAL A 63 10.04 -7.20 -5.03
N SER A 64 11.25 -6.67 -5.19
CA SER A 64 11.59 -5.30 -4.79
C SER A 64 10.71 -4.27 -5.49
N LYS A 65 10.54 -4.34 -6.82
CA LYS A 65 9.65 -3.42 -7.56
C LYS A 65 8.20 -3.48 -7.10
N LEU A 66 7.68 -4.68 -6.79
CA LEU A 66 6.32 -4.81 -6.29
C LEU A 66 6.17 -4.17 -4.90
N LEU A 67 7.11 -4.44 -3.99
CA LEU A 67 7.09 -3.90 -2.61
C LEU A 67 7.44 -2.41 -2.53
N SER A 68 8.18 -1.90 -3.51
CA SER A 68 8.54 -0.49 -3.65
C SER A 68 7.60 0.27 -4.59
N SER A 69 6.54 -0.37 -5.10
CA SER A 69 5.55 0.28 -5.97
C SER A 69 4.80 1.40 -5.24
N GLY A 70 4.54 2.50 -5.93
CA GLY A 70 3.81 3.64 -5.36
C GLY A 70 2.43 3.21 -4.85
N THR A 71 1.79 2.26 -5.55
CA THR A 71 0.49 1.71 -5.16
C THR A 71 0.52 0.96 -3.84
N VAL A 72 1.54 0.14 -3.56
CA VAL A 72 1.64 -0.57 -2.26
C VAL A 72 1.78 0.43 -1.12
N TRP A 73 2.60 1.47 -1.29
CA TRP A 73 2.80 2.50 -0.28
C TRP A 73 1.55 3.36 -0.08
N ALA A 74 0.86 3.71 -1.16
CA ALA A 74 -0.45 4.35 -1.10
C ALA A 74 -1.49 3.49 -0.37
N ALA A 75 -1.47 2.16 -0.60
CA ALA A 75 -2.39 1.23 0.05
C ALA A 75 -2.20 1.18 1.57
N VAL A 76 -0.97 1.34 2.08
CA VAL A 76 -0.70 1.45 3.53
C VAL A 76 -1.43 2.65 4.12
N ALA A 77 -1.34 3.81 3.47
CA ALA A 77 -2.00 5.04 3.91
C ALA A 77 -3.54 4.93 3.86
N VAL A 78 -4.07 4.42 2.74
CA VAL A 78 -5.51 4.16 2.56
C VAL A 78 -6.01 3.16 3.61
N PHE A 79 -5.25 2.10 3.88
CA PHE A 79 -5.59 1.11 4.90
C PHE A 79 -5.65 1.73 6.29
N ALA A 80 -4.66 2.55 6.67
CA ALA A 80 -4.67 3.23 7.97
C ALA A 80 -5.92 4.09 8.14
N GLY A 81 -6.27 4.90 7.14
CA GLY A 81 -7.49 5.71 7.15
C GLY A 81 -8.78 4.88 7.24
N TYR A 82 -8.85 3.79 6.48
CA TYR A 82 -9.98 2.86 6.48
C TYR A 82 -10.23 2.23 7.86
N ARG A 83 -9.15 1.96 8.62
CA ARG A 83 -9.26 1.40 9.97
C ARG A 83 -9.65 2.45 11.01
N LEU A 84 -9.15 3.67 10.91
CA LEU A 84 -9.33 4.72 11.93
C LEU A 84 -10.70 5.43 11.86
N ARG A 85 -11.33 5.51 10.69
CA ARG A 85 -12.75 5.90 10.50
C ARG A 85 -13.17 7.26 11.10
N ARG A 86 -12.22 8.18 11.31
CA ARG A 86 -12.47 9.56 11.74
C ARG A 86 -11.61 10.53 10.91
N PRO A 87 -12.09 11.72 10.51
CA PRO A 87 -11.38 12.61 9.59
C PRO A 87 -9.93 12.89 9.97
N LEU A 88 -9.72 13.52 11.12
CA LEU A 88 -8.37 13.89 11.56
C LEU A 88 -7.49 12.66 11.84
N PRO A 89 -7.93 11.63 12.60
CA PRO A 89 -7.14 10.41 12.76
C PRO A 89 -6.82 9.70 11.45
N SER A 90 -7.71 9.69 10.47
CA SER A 90 -7.46 9.01 9.19
C SER A 90 -6.43 9.76 8.35
N ALA A 91 -6.53 11.09 8.30
CA ALA A 91 -5.55 11.95 7.62
C ALA A 91 -4.16 11.78 8.25
N LEU A 92 -4.05 11.98 9.57
CA LEU A 92 -2.79 11.84 10.28
C LEU A 92 -2.27 10.40 10.25
N GLY A 93 -3.17 9.41 10.37
CA GLY A 93 -2.84 8.00 10.33
C GLY A 93 -2.26 7.57 8.98
N GLY A 94 -2.74 8.13 7.87
CA GLY A 94 -2.16 7.90 6.55
C GLY A 94 -0.71 8.38 6.46
N GLY A 95 -0.45 9.63 6.88
CA GLY A 95 0.91 10.19 6.94
C GLY A 95 1.82 9.40 7.90
N VAL A 96 1.40 9.20 9.15
CA VAL A 96 2.17 8.47 10.16
C VAL A 96 2.47 7.04 9.72
N ALA A 97 1.52 6.34 9.08
CA ALA A 97 1.76 4.99 8.59
C ALA A 97 2.81 4.97 7.46
N ALA A 98 2.81 5.95 6.56
CA ALA A 98 3.82 6.07 5.51
C ALA A 98 5.20 6.36 6.10
N GLU A 99 5.32 7.36 6.98
CA GLU A 99 6.58 7.71 7.65
C GLU A 99 7.12 6.55 8.48
N LEU A 100 6.25 5.87 9.24
CA LEU A 100 6.66 4.69 10.00
C LEU A 100 7.17 3.58 9.08
N THR A 101 6.54 3.37 7.92
CA THR A 101 7.00 2.37 6.95
C THR A 101 8.36 2.74 6.36
N LEU A 102 8.62 4.03 6.07
CA LEU A 102 9.93 4.52 5.63
C LEU A 102 10.99 4.36 6.72
N ILE A 103 10.67 4.72 7.96
CA ILE A 103 11.56 4.57 9.11
C ILE A 103 11.91 3.11 9.33
N ILE A 104 10.93 2.21 9.24
CA ILE A 104 11.19 0.77 9.33
C ILE A 104 12.05 0.32 8.16
N HIS A 105 11.73 0.71 6.93
CA HIS A 105 12.46 0.32 5.74
C HIS A 105 13.94 0.73 5.80
N TYR A 106 14.20 2.04 5.95
CA TYR A 106 15.57 2.56 5.98
C TYR A 106 16.28 2.25 7.30
N GLY A 107 15.58 2.32 8.42
CA GLY A 107 16.14 2.04 9.75
C GLY A 107 16.53 0.59 9.91
N PHE A 108 15.65 -0.35 9.55
CA PHE A 108 15.99 -1.77 9.53
C PHE A 108 17.17 -2.02 8.58
N GLY A 109 17.08 -1.52 7.35
CA GLY A 109 18.15 -1.70 6.36
C GLY A 109 19.49 -1.15 6.83
N ARG A 110 19.52 -0.02 7.55
CA ARG A 110 20.74 0.51 8.18
C ARG A 110 21.23 -0.42 9.29
N VAL A 111 20.35 -0.84 10.21
CA VAL A 111 20.71 -1.72 11.34
C VAL A 111 21.32 -3.04 10.88
N VAL A 112 20.84 -3.61 9.77
CA VAL A 112 21.35 -4.87 9.21
C VAL A 112 22.43 -4.68 8.14
N GLY A 113 22.91 -3.46 7.90
CA GLY A 113 24.01 -3.17 6.98
C GLY A 113 23.66 -3.20 5.48
N ILE A 114 22.37 -3.12 5.12
CA ILE A 114 21.91 -2.99 3.73
C ILE A 114 22.13 -1.56 3.20
N TYR A 115 21.94 -0.54 4.05
CA TYR A 115 22.01 0.87 3.65
C TYR A 115 23.15 1.63 4.35
N PRO A 116 23.76 2.61 3.66
CA PRO A 116 24.78 3.48 4.26
C PRO A 116 24.17 4.49 5.24
N ASP A 117 25.00 5.14 6.05
CA ASP A 117 24.54 6.15 7.02
C ASP A 117 23.90 7.39 6.35
N THR A 118 24.22 7.67 5.08
CA THR A 118 23.63 8.79 4.32
C THR A 118 22.19 8.54 3.89
N ILE A 119 21.66 7.31 4.04
CA ILE A 119 20.37 6.88 3.50
C ILE A 119 19.21 7.82 3.86
N TRP A 120 19.20 8.37 5.08
CA TRP A 120 18.17 9.29 5.54
C TRP A 120 18.16 10.59 4.74
N ARG A 121 19.35 11.17 4.52
CA ARG A 121 19.50 12.44 3.80
C ARG A 121 19.21 12.24 2.31
N ASP A 122 19.73 11.16 1.74
CA ASP A 122 19.61 10.85 0.31
C ASP A 122 18.15 10.58 -0.09
N ASN A 123 17.29 10.26 0.88
CA ASN A 123 15.89 9.92 0.66
C ASN A 123 14.90 10.90 1.30
N LEU A 124 15.32 12.10 1.70
CA LEU A 124 14.43 13.11 2.32
C LEU A 124 13.18 13.40 1.48
N MET A 125 13.31 13.37 0.15
CA MET A 125 12.18 13.55 -0.76
C MET A 125 11.05 12.54 -0.52
N TRP A 126 11.37 11.30 -0.13
CA TRP A 126 10.37 10.28 0.15
C TRP A 126 9.61 10.52 1.46
N PHE A 127 10.28 11.07 2.48
CA PHE A 127 9.61 11.50 3.72
C PHE A 127 8.67 12.70 3.44
N TYR A 128 9.10 13.66 2.61
CA TYR A 128 8.21 14.75 2.21
C TYR A 128 7.02 14.25 1.38
N ALA A 129 7.26 13.37 0.40
CA ALA A 129 6.20 12.76 -0.39
C ALA A 129 5.26 11.92 0.48
N GLY A 130 5.79 11.19 1.46
CA GLY A 130 5.06 10.41 2.44
C GLY A 130 4.01 11.26 3.14
N VAL A 131 4.42 12.35 3.80
CA VAL A 131 3.49 13.27 4.44
C VAL A 131 2.51 13.90 3.43
N LEU A 132 3.01 14.50 2.35
CA LEU A 132 2.18 15.30 1.44
C LEU A 132 1.13 14.48 0.69
N LEU A 133 1.49 13.25 0.27
CA LEU A 133 0.61 12.37 -0.49
C LEU A 133 -0.20 11.45 0.42
N CYS A 134 0.36 10.96 1.52
CA CYS A 134 -0.32 9.93 2.33
C CYS A 134 -1.35 10.51 3.30
N VAL A 135 -1.25 11.79 3.68
CA VAL A 135 -2.31 12.46 4.46
C VAL A 135 -3.65 12.50 3.71
N PRO A 136 -3.72 12.99 2.44
CA PRO A 136 -4.98 12.92 1.69
C PRO A 136 -5.40 11.47 1.36
N LEU A 137 -4.46 10.56 1.12
CA LEU A 137 -4.78 9.13 0.92
C LEU A 137 -5.41 8.49 2.17
N GLY A 138 -5.00 8.91 3.37
CA GLY A 138 -5.67 8.54 4.62
C GLY A 138 -7.14 8.96 4.65
N LEU A 139 -7.48 10.14 4.13
CA LEU A 139 -8.87 10.56 3.96
C LEU A 139 -9.60 9.73 2.89
N CYS A 140 -8.94 9.34 1.80
CA CYS A 140 -9.51 8.39 0.84
C CYS A 140 -9.83 7.05 1.51
N GLY A 141 -8.98 6.57 2.43
CA GLY A 141 -9.26 5.41 3.26
C GLY A 141 -10.52 5.54 4.11
N LEU A 142 -10.71 6.70 4.75
CA LEU A 142 -11.94 7.02 5.47
C LEU A 142 -13.17 6.95 4.56
N LEU A 143 -13.09 7.55 3.36
CA LEU A 143 -14.18 7.52 2.39
C LEU A 143 -14.47 6.09 1.93
N ALA A 144 -13.44 5.28 1.69
CA ALA A 144 -13.56 3.88 1.30
C ALA A 144 -14.27 3.00 2.36
N ALA A 145 -14.35 3.45 3.61
CA ALA A 145 -15.10 2.76 4.66
C ALA A 145 -16.63 2.96 4.56
N ARG A 146 -17.10 3.85 3.69
CA ARG A 146 -18.53 4.08 3.45
C ARG A 146 -19.14 2.96 2.61
N THR A 147 -20.44 2.74 2.76
CA THR A 147 -21.21 1.72 2.02
C THR A 147 -21.97 2.30 0.82
N ASP A 148 -21.77 3.57 0.49
CA ASP A 148 -22.43 4.27 -0.60
C ASP A 148 -21.53 4.36 -1.85
N ARG A 149 -22.02 5.02 -2.90
CA ARG A 149 -21.26 5.23 -4.15
C ARG A 149 -19.90 5.89 -3.91
N THR A 150 -19.83 6.84 -2.98
CA THR A 150 -18.57 7.50 -2.60
C THR A 150 -17.57 6.51 -2.03
N GLY A 151 -18.02 5.57 -1.18
CA GLY A 151 -17.18 4.50 -0.67
C GLY A 151 -16.69 3.55 -1.74
N VAL A 152 -17.52 3.23 -2.74
CA VAL A 152 -17.13 2.42 -3.89
C VAL A 152 -16.04 3.12 -4.71
N VAL A 153 -16.26 4.40 -5.06
CA VAL A 153 -15.28 5.19 -5.83
C VAL A 153 -13.95 5.31 -5.07
N ALA A 154 -13.99 5.62 -3.78
CA ALA A 154 -12.78 5.71 -2.97
C ALA A 154 -12.05 4.35 -2.84
N SER A 155 -12.78 3.24 -2.77
CA SER A 155 -12.21 1.89 -2.73
C SER A 155 -11.52 1.48 -4.02
N LEU A 156 -11.82 2.13 -5.15
CA LEU A 156 -11.17 1.88 -6.43
C LEU A 156 -9.78 2.51 -6.56
N LEU A 157 -9.41 3.43 -5.66
CA LEU A 157 -8.17 4.17 -5.75
C LEU A 157 -6.92 3.27 -5.85
N VAL A 158 -6.79 2.31 -4.93
CA VAL A 158 -5.65 1.38 -4.90
C VAL A 158 -5.65 0.43 -6.11
N PRO A 159 -6.75 -0.28 -6.43
CA PRO A 159 -6.73 -1.21 -7.57
C PRO A 159 -6.59 -0.50 -8.92
N VAL A 160 -7.18 0.69 -9.11
CA VAL A 160 -6.96 1.49 -10.32
C VAL A 160 -5.52 1.99 -10.38
N GLY A 161 -4.95 2.44 -9.25
CA GLY A 161 -3.52 2.78 -9.16
C GLY A 161 -2.62 1.63 -9.60
N ALA A 162 -2.87 0.41 -9.09
CA ALA A 162 -2.13 -0.79 -9.48
C ALA A 162 -2.28 -1.10 -10.97
N ALA A 163 -3.48 -0.90 -11.53
CA ALA A 163 -3.72 -1.14 -12.95
C ALA A 163 -3.03 -0.13 -13.88
N ALA A 164 -2.83 1.10 -13.41
CA ALA A 164 -2.30 2.23 -14.18
C ALA A 164 -0.79 2.47 -13.99
N GLU A 165 -0.23 2.12 -12.83
CA GLU A 165 1.19 2.33 -12.51
C GLU A 165 2.15 1.72 -13.54
N PRO A 166 1.93 0.49 -14.06
CA PRO A 166 2.82 -0.11 -15.07
C PRO A 166 2.95 0.70 -16.36
N GLN A 167 1.90 1.42 -16.75
CA GLN A 167 1.84 2.23 -17.97
C GLN A 167 2.47 3.59 -17.73
N LEU A 168 2.16 4.21 -16.59
CA LEU A 168 2.73 5.50 -16.19
C LEU A 168 4.25 5.43 -15.96
N LEU A 169 4.74 4.29 -15.47
CA LEU A 169 6.16 4.06 -15.21
C LEU A 169 6.87 3.28 -16.32
N HIS A 170 6.22 3.09 -17.47
CA HIS A 170 6.77 2.37 -18.63
C HIS A 170 7.34 0.97 -18.30
N MET A 171 6.76 0.29 -17.31
CA MET A 171 7.26 -1.00 -16.82
C MET A 171 7.16 -2.10 -17.87
N LEU A 172 6.15 -2.03 -18.75
CA LEU A 172 5.85 -3.00 -19.81
C LEU A 172 6.71 -2.80 -21.08
N SER A 173 7.43 -1.70 -21.19
CA SER A 173 8.32 -1.41 -22.32
C SER A 173 9.59 -0.72 -21.81
N PRO A 174 10.40 -1.43 -21.00
CA PRO A 174 11.59 -0.85 -20.39
C PRO A 174 12.65 -0.54 -21.46
N PRO A 175 13.47 0.51 -21.28
CA PRO A 175 14.54 0.88 -22.20
C PRO A 175 15.51 -0.28 -22.50
N GLN A 176 15.92 -0.39 -23.76
CA GLN A 176 16.82 -1.45 -24.23
C GLN A 176 18.23 -1.38 -23.62
N MET A 177 18.65 -0.19 -23.16
CA MET A 177 19.94 0.03 -22.49
C MET A 177 20.05 -0.66 -21.12
N LEU A 178 18.92 -1.05 -20.52
CA LEU A 178 18.92 -1.70 -19.21
C LEU A 178 19.38 -3.17 -19.33
N PRO A 179 20.13 -3.68 -18.35
CA PRO A 179 20.48 -5.10 -18.28
C PRO A 179 19.24 -5.99 -18.41
N TRP A 180 19.36 -7.14 -19.06
CA TRP A 180 18.20 -8.02 -19.27
C TRP A 180 17.45 -8.39 -17.98
N PRO A 181 18.09 -8.59 -16.79
CA PRO A 181 17.33 -8.89 -15.58
C PRO A 181 16.45 -7.73 -15.12
N GLU A 182 16.91 -6.50 -15.35
CA GLU A 182 16.17 -5.28 -15.05
C GLU A 182 14.94 -5.15 -15.95
N ARG A 183 15.09 -5.42 -17.25
CA ARG A 183 13.99 -5.40 -18.22
C ARG A 183 12.93 -6.44 -17.89
N TRP A 184 13.33 -7.69 -17.68
CA TRP A 184 12.38 -8.76 -17.39
C TRP A 184 11.67 -8.59 -16.05
N SER A 185 12.40 -8.20 -14.99
CA SER A 185 11.73 -7.89 -13.72
C SER A 185 10.75 -6.72 -13.83
N SER A 186 11.06 -5.72 -14.66
CA SER A 186 10.14 -4.62 -14.94
C SER A 186 8.83 -5.11 -15.58
N VAL A 187 8.94 -5.90 -16.65
CA VAL A 187 7.78 -6.44 -17.37
C VAL A 187 6.96 -7.36 -16.46
N ILE A 188 7.60 -8.26 -15.73
CA ILE A 188 6.92 -9.20 -14.82
C ILE A 188 6.18 -8.45 -13.72
N SER A 189 6.84 -7.50 -13.03
CA SER A 189 6.20 -6.67 -12.01
C SER A 189 5.02 -5.88 -12.59
N GLY A 190 5.18 -5.31 -13.80
CA GLY A 190 4.12 -4.58 -14.47
C GLY A 190 2.90 -5.45 -14.76
N VAL A 191 3.10 -6.67 -15.27
CA VAL A 191 2.01 -7.64 -15.53
C VAL A 191 1.31 -8.04 -14.22
N ILE A 192 2.08 -8.35 -13.16
CA ILE A 192 1.52 -8.72 -11.86
C ILE A 192 0.67 -7.59 -11.29
N LEU A 193 1.21 -6.36 -11.29
CA LEU A 193 0.52 -5.20 -10.73
C LEU A 193 -0.74 -4.86 -11.54
N ALA A 194 -0.66 -4.88 -12.87
CA ALA A 194 -1.80 -4.67 -13.75
C ALA A 194 -2.91 -5.69 -13.50
N THR A 195 -2.54 -6.97 -13.44
CA THR A 195 -3.49 -8.07 -13.21
C THR A 195 -4.14 -7.95 -11.84
N ALA A 196 -3.36 -7.71 -10.79
CA ALA A 196 -3.87 -7.51 -9.43
C ALA A 196 -4.80 -6.30 -9.34
N GLY A 197 -4.47 -5.19 -10.01
CA GLY A 197 -5.31 -4.00 -10.09
C GLY A 197 -6.64 -4.24 -10.79
N LEU A 198 -6.63 -4.94 -11.93
CA LEU A 198 -7.85 -5.33 -12.65
C LEU A 198 -8.73 -6.26 -11.82
N VAL A 199 -8.15 -7.30 -11.21
CA VAL A 199 -8.87 -8.23 -10.33
C VAL A 199 -9.46 -7.49 -9.12
N GLY A 200 -8.68 -6.61 -8.48
CA GLY A 200 -9.15 -5.79 -7.36
C GLY A 200 -10.31 -4.88 -7.76
N THR A 201 -10.24 -4.28 -8.95
CA THR A 201 -11.31 -3.42 -9.50
C THR A 201 -12.59 -4.22 -9.68
N VAL A 202 -12.51 -5.39 -10.32
CA VAL A 202 -13.65 -6.29 -10.50
C VAL A 202 -14.26 -6.71 -9.16
N ILE A 203 -13.43 -7.05 -8.16
CA ILE A 203 -13.92 -7.44 -6.81
C ILE A 203 -14.67 -6.29 -6.14
N VAL A 204 -14.14 -5.06 -6.20
CA VAL A 204 -14.80 -3.88 -5.61
C VAL A 204 -16.16 -3.63 -6.27
N LEU A 205 -16.21 -3.65 -7.60
CA LEU A 205 -17.45 -3.43 -8.34
C LEU A 205 -18.48 -4.55 -8.11
N TRP A 206 -18.03 -5.80 -8.09
CA TRP A 206 -18.92 -6.94 -7.85
C TRP A 206 -19.56 -6.88 -6.46
N ARG A 207 -18.79 -6.50 -5.43
CA ARG A 207 -19.31 -6.29 -4.07
C ARG A 207 -20.28 -5.11 -4.01
N ALA A 208 -20.05 -4.06 -4.79
CA ALA A 208 -20.94 -2.91 -4.88
C ALA A 208 -22.29 -3.25 -5.54
N HIS A 209 -22.35 -4.24 -6.44
CA HIS A 209 -23.57 -4.65 -7.14
C HIS A 209 -24.36 -5.77 -6.43
N GLY A 210 -23.91 -6.26 -5.27
CA GLY A 210 -24.63 -7.26 -4.48
C GLY A 210 -26.00 -6.80 -3.98
N PRO A 211 -26.92 -7.72 -3.62
CA PRO A 211 -28.33 -7.43 -3.33
C PRO A 211 -28.59 -6.41 -2.21
N GLY A 212 -27.60 -6.09 -1.36
CA GLY A 212 -27.72 -5.08 -0.30
C GLY A 212 -27.54 -3.62 -0.74
N PHE A 213 -27.01 -3.34 -1.94
CA PHE A 213 -26.78 -1.95 -2.40
C PHE A 213 -28.04 -1.35 -3.07
N ARG A 214 -28.94 -2.20 -3.59
CA ARG A 214 -30.18 -1.77 -4.25
C ARG A 214 -31.25 -1.23 -3.30
N SER A 215 -31.08 -1.40 -1.99
CA SER A 215 -32.05 -0.96 -0.97
C SER A 215 -31.71 0.40 -0.33
N ALA A 216 -30.63 1.07 -0.75
CA ALA A 216 -30.14 2.32 -0.17
C ALA A 216 -30.05 3.49 -1.17
N ALA A 217 -30.59 3.31 -2.38
CA ALA A 217 -30.73 4.34 -3.41
C ALA A 217 -32.22 4.60 -3.65
#